data_AF-A0A3S2MIY5-F1
#
_entry.id   AF-A0A3S2MIY5-F1
#
_cell.length_a   1.000
_cell.length_b   1.000
_cell.length_c   1.000
_cell.angle_alpha   90.00
_cell.angle_beta   90.00
_cell.angle_gamma   90.00
#
_symmetry.space_group_name_H-M   'P 1'
#
loop_
_entity.id
_entity.type
_entity.pdbx_description
1 polymer ?
#
loop_
_entity_poly.entity_id
_entity_poly.type
_entity_poly.pdbx_seq_one_letter_code
_entity_poly.pdbx_strand_id
1 'polypeptide(L)'
;MRVLFCGPKLAACGIVLSTWGVIMLGLLGIFFITHSAALIEDIPLHRDDLYPDPNPPQRVYDLYNQVGYNCFIAAAIYVVLGALSCCQMRLNKKKEYLVQ
;
A
#
# COMPACT_ATOMS: atom_id res chain seq x y z
N MET A 1 -15.53 -0.83 -24.66
CA MET A 1 -14.13 -0.46 -24.36
C MET A 1 -13.38 -1.71 -23.89
N ARG A 2 -12.49 -2.26 -24.73
CA ARG A 2 -11.71 -3.47 -24.42
C ARG A 2 -10.41 -3.08 -23.72
N VAL A 3 -10.47 -2.74 -22.43
CA VAL A 3 -9.26 -2.56 -21.62
C VAL A 3 -8.96 -3.91 -20.96
N LEU A 4 -8.37 -4.80 -21.74
CA LEU A 4 -8.03 -6.15 -21.33
C LEU A 4 -6.51 -6.24 -21.44
N PHE A 5 -5.83 -5.66 -20.45
CA PHE A 5 -4.38 -5.50 -20.43
C PHE A 5 -3.68 -6.78 -19.93
N CYS A 6 -4.37 -7.59 -19.12
CA CYS A 6 -3.81 -8.80 -18.51
C CYS A 6 -4.63 -10.06 -18.87
N GLY A 7 -3.93 -11.12 -19.28
CA GLY A 7 -4.53 -12.46 -19.42
C GLY A 7 -5.04 -13.01 -18.07
N PRO A 8 -5.91 -14.04 -18.08
CA PRO A 8 -6.59 -14.55 -16.88
C PRO A 8 -5.62 -15.02 -15.78
N LYS A 9 -4.46 -15.57 -16.14
CA LYS A 9 -3.42 -15.98 -15.16
C LYS A 9 -2.76 -14.80 -14.47
N LEU A 10 -2.49 -13.72 -15.22
CA LEU A 10 -1.84 -12.51 -14.70
C LEU A 10 -2.79 -11.71 -13.79
N ALA A 11 -4.08 -11.68 -14.13
CA ALA A 11 -5.11 -11.08 -13.27
C ALA A 11 -5.26 -11.80 -11.93
N ALA A 12 -5.17 -13.14 -11.90
CA ALA A 12 -5.18 -13.90 -10.65
C ALA A 12 -3.98 -13.55 -9.75
N CYS A 13 -2.78 -13.49 -10.34
CA CYS A 13 -1.57 -13.07 -9.63
C CYS A 13 -1.72 -11.64 -9.06
N GLY A 14 -2.25 -10.71 -9.85
CA GLY A 14 -2.49 -9.33 -9.43
C GLY A 14 -3.44 -9.20 -8.23
N ILE A 15 -4.47 -10.05 -8.12
CA ILE A 15 -5.39 -10.06 -6.96
C ILE A 15 -4.68 -10.55 -5.70
N VAL A 16 -3.87 -11.61 -5.79
CA VAL A 16 -3.14 -12.17 -4.65
C VAL A 16 -2.13 -11.16 -4.12
N LEU A 17 -1.32 -10.57 -5.02
CA LEU A 17 -0.34 -9.55 -4.65
C LEU A 17 -0.98 -8.28 -4.10
N SER A 18 -2.11 -7.86 -4.67
CA SER A 18 -2.88 -6.73 -4.16
C SER A 18 -3.41 -7.00 -2.75
N THR A 19 -4.04 -8.14 -2.52
CA THR A 19 -4.55 -8.52 -1.18
C THR A 19 -3.43 -8.53 -0.14
N TRP A 20 -2.28 -9.12 -0.48
CA TRP A 20 -1.12 -9.14 0.39
C TRP A 20 -0.60 -7.72 0.68
N GLY A 21 -0.45 -6.89 -0.36
CA GLY A 21 0.03 -5.52 -0.24
C GLY A 21 -0.87 -4.66 0.65
N VAL A 22 -2.19 -4.79 0.52
CA VAL A 22 -3.15 -4.05 1.37
C VAL A 22 -2.99 -4.42 2.85
N ILE A 23 -2.89 -5.71 3.17
CA ILE A 23 -2.77 -6.17 4.56
C ILE A 23 -1.44 -5.67 5.17
N MET A 24 -0.34 -5.86 4.46
CA MET A 24 0.99 -5.51 4.95
C MET A 24 1.15 -3.98 5.13
N LEU A 25 0.77 -3.19 4.13
CA LEU A 25 0.86 -1.73 4.18
C LEU A 25 -0.15 -1.12 5.16
N GLY A 26 -1.34 -1.72 5.29
CA GLY A 26 -2.34 -1.28 6.26
C GLY A 26 -1.87 -1.46 7.70
N LEU A 27 -1.29 -2.62 8.04
CA LEU A 27 -0.72 -2.86 9.37
C LEU A 27 0.45 -1.91 9.66
N LEU A 28 1.36 -1.72 8.70
CA LEU A 28 2.47 -0.76 8.84
C LEU A 28 1.95 0.66 9.06
N GLY A 29 0.97 1.12 8.27
CA GLY A 29 0.37 2.45 8.42
C GLY A 29 -0.22 2.67 9.82
N ILE A 30 -0.91 1.68 10.37
CA ILE A 30 -1.45 1.73 11.74
C ILE A 30 -0.30 1.86 12.75
N PHE A 31 0.74 1.04 12.64
CA PHE A 31 1.88 1.07 13.56
C PHE A 31 2.64 2.41 13.52
N PHE A 32 2.75 3.03 12.35
CA PHE A 32 3.35 4.36 12.19
C PHE A 32 2.51 5.47 12.84
N ILE A 33 1.18 5.46 12.69
CA ILE A 33 0.28 6.45 13.33
C ILE A 33 0.25 6.28 14.87
N THR A 34 0.39 5.05 15.37
CA THR A 34 0.50 4.81 16.81
C THR A 34 1.89 5.11 17.39
N HIS A 35 2.82 5.62 16.57
CA HIS A 35 4.20 5.96 16.96
C HIS A 35 4.94 4.80 17.65
N SER A 36 4.86 3.60 17.06
CA SER A 36 5.51 2.41 17.63
C SER A 36 7.03 2.54 17.65
N ALA A 37 7.65 2.31 18.81
CA ALA A 37 9.11 2.34 18.98
C ALA A 37 9.84 1.24 18.18
N ALA A 38 9.15 0.16 17.83
CA ALA A 38 9.71 -0.93 17.03
C ALA A 38 10.03 -0.50 15.58
N LEU A 39 9.47 0.61 15.12
CA LEU A 39 9.58 1.08 13.74
C LEU A 39 10.52 2.28 13.60
N ILE A 40 11.21 2.69 14.67
CA ILE A 40 12.02 3.92 14.69
C ILE A 40 13.22 3.87 13.76
N GLU A 41 13.75 2.68 13.48
CA GLU A 41 14.87 2.46 12.56
C GLU A 41 14.46 2.60 11.09
N ASP A 42 13.17 2.49 10.77
CA ASP A 42 12.64 2.63 9.41
C ASP A 42 12.36 4.11 9.04
N ILE A 43 12.36 5.02 10.03
CA ILE A 43 12.21 6.45 9.76
C ILE A 43 13.56 7.04 9.34
N PRO A 44 13.59 7.86 8.27
CA PRO A 44 14.79 8.59 7.88
C PRO A 44 15.08 9.73 8.87
N LEU A 45 15.58 9.39 10.06
CA LEU A 45 16.02 10.36 11.06
C LEU A 45 17.36 10.96 10.64
N HIS A 46 17.43 12.28 10.47
CA HIS A 46 18.70 12.95 10.24
C HIS A 46 19.38 13.26 11.57
N ARG A 47 20.72 13.26 11.58
CA ARG A 47 21.52 13.64 12.76
C ARG A 47 21.18 15.05 13.26
N ASP A 48 20.74 15.92 12.35
CA ASP A 48 20.32 17.30 12.64
C ASP A 48 18.97 17.37 13.38
N ASP A 49 18.14 16.33 13.32
CA ASP A 49 16.88 16.25 14.07
C ASP A 49 17.10 15.81 15.54
N LEU A 50 18.34 15.41 15.89
CA LEU A 50 18.70 14.82 17.19
C LEU A 50 19.50 15.77 18.12
N TYR A 51 19.92 16.95 17.64
CA TYR A 51 20.81 17.88 18.36
C TYR A 51 20.47 19.36 18.05
N PRO A 52 20.67 20.28 19.02
CA PRO A 52 19.81 20.56 20.14
C PRO A 52 18.64 21.49 19.72
N ASP A 53 17.51 20.93 19.34
CA ASP A 53 16.28 21.70 19.09
C ASP A 53 15.45 21.74 20.40
N PRO A 54 14.81 22.87 20.77
CA PRO A 54 14.01 22.98 22.00
C PRO A 54 12.77 22.08 22.05
N ASN A 55 12.35 21.46 20.93
CA ASN A 55 11.20 20.55 20.90
C ASN A 55 11.49 19.25 20.10
N PRO A 56 12.44 18.40 20.56
CA PRO A 56 12.91 17.24 19.82
C PRO A 56 11.85 16.16 19.52
N PRO A 57 10.78 15.93 20.33
CA PRO A 57 9.88 14.82 20.02
C PRO A 57 8.87 15.14 18.90
N GLN A 58 8.52 16.41 18.66
CA GLN A 58 7.45 16.74 17.71
C GLN A 58 7.82 16.45 16.26
N ARG A 59 9.04 16.77 15.86
CA ARG A 59 9.50 16.51 14.49
C ARG A 59 9.58 15.03 14.17
N VAL A 60 9.96 14.20 15.15
CA VAL A 60 9.94 12.75 15.02
C VAL A 60 8.51 12.24 14.82
N TYR A 61 7.55 12.73 15.60
CA TYR A 61 6.13 12.39 15.42
C TYR A 61 5.58 12.79 14.05
N ASP A 62 5.98 13.96 13.52
CA ASP A 62 5.59 14.40 12.18
C ASP A 62 6.12 13.46 11.09
N LEU A 63 7.38 13.00 11.21
CA LEU A 63 7.97 12.03 10.30
C LEU A 63 7.25 10.67 10.36
N TYR A 64 6.91 10.19 11.55
CA TYR A 64 6.10 8.98 11.73
C TYR A 64 4.75 9.11 11.00
N ASN A 65 4.05 10.23 11.18
CA ASN A 65 2.78 10.47 10.53
C ASN A 65 2.93 10.54 9.01
N GLN A 66 3.97 11.22 8.51
CA GLN A 66 4.23 11.32 7.07
C GLN A 66 4.45 9.95 6.42
N VAL A 67 5.29 9.09 7.02
CA VAL A 67 5.53 7.73 6.52
C VAL A 67 4.25 6.89 6.62
N GLY A 68 3.51 6.98 7.73
CA GLY A 68 2.23 6.30 7.92
C GLY A 68 1.20 6.66 6.85
N TYR A 69 1.03 7.96 6.55
CA TYR A 69 0.13 8.41 5.49
C TYR A 69 0.54 7.88 4.11
N ASN A 70 1.85 7.84 3.81
CA ASN A 70 2.34 7.26 2.56
C ASN A 70 1.99 5.76 2.46
N CYS A 71 2.13 5.00 3.55
CA CYS A 71 1.72 3.59 3.60
C CYS A 71 0.20 3.42 3.38
N PHE A 72 -0.64 4.28 3.95
CA PHE A 72 -2.09 4.25 3.71
C PHE A 72 -2.45 4.59 2.26
N ILE A 73 -1.80 5.59 1.66
CA ILE A 73 -2.00 5.93 0.24
C ILE A 73 -1.58 4.75 -0.65
N ALA A 74 -0.44 4.13 -0.37
CA ALA A 74 0.01 2.94 -1.09
C ALA A 74 -0.98 1.78 -0.94
N ALA A 75 -1.49 1.53 0.26
CA ALA A 75 -2.52 0.52 0.51
C ALA A 75 -3.79 0.81 -0.32
N ALA A 76 -4.24 2.07 -0.40
CA ALA A 76 -5.37 2.47 -1.22
C ALA A 76 -5.13 2.20 -2.71
N ILE A 77 -3.93 2.47 -3.22
CA ILE A 77 -3.55 2.14 -4.60
C ILE A 77 -3.65 0.62 -4.84
N TYR A 78 -3.15 -0.19 -3.91
CA TYR A 78 -3.27 -1.65 -4.02
C TYR A 78 -4.74 -2.11 -4.03
N VAL A 79 -5.64 -1.50 -3.25
CA VAL A 79 -7.08 -1.79 -3.31
C VAL A 79 -7.64 -1.51 -4.71
N VAL A 80 -7.31 -0.36 -5.31
CA VAL A 80 -7.76 0.00 -6.66
C VAL A 80 -7.24 -0.99 -7.70
N LEU A 81 -5.95 -1.36 -7.62
CA LEU A 81 -5.36 -2.35 -8.53
C LEU A 81 -6.01 -3.75 -8.39
N GLY A 82 -6.35 -4.15 -7.16
CA GLY A 82 -7.09 -5.39 -6.88
C GLY A 82 -8.50 -5.38 -7.46
N ALA A 83 -9.22 -4.26 -7.29
CA ALA A 83 -10.54 -4.07 -7.88
C ALA A 83 -10.50 -4.12 -9.41
N LEU A 84 -9.55 -3.43 -10.04
CA LEU A 84 -9.34 -3.49 -11.49
C LEU A 84 -8.99 -4.91 -11.96
N SER A 85 -8.15 -5.63 -11.23
CA SER A 85 -7.81 -7.02 -11.54
C SER A 85 -9.03 -7.96 -11.41
N CYS A 86 -9.89 -7.73 -10.42
CA CYS A 86 -11.15 -8.45 -10.26
C CYS A 86 -12.14 -8.16 -11.41
N CYS A 87 -12.30 -6.89 -11.80
CA CYS A 87 -13.08 -6.50 -12.98
C CYS A 87 -12.55 -7.18 -14.25
N GLN A 88 -11.23 -7.19 -14.45
CA GLN A 88 -10.59 -7.88 -15.58
C GLN A 88 -10.84 -9.39 -15.57
N MET A 89 -10.78 -10.03 -14.40
CA MET A 89 -11.10 -11.46 -14.26
C MET A 89 -12.55 -11.76 -14.66
N ARG A 90 -13.51 -10.94 -14.20
CA ARG A 90 -14.93 -11.08 -14.54
C ARG A 90 -15.18 -10.95 -16.05
N LEU A 91 -14.51 -9.98 -16.70
CA LEU A 91 -14.60 -9.78 -18.15
C LEU A 91 -13.93 -10.92 -18.93
N ASN A 92 -12.79 -11.42 -18.47
CA ASN A 92 -12.11 -12.57 -19.06
C ASN A 92 -12.97 -13.83 -19.00
N LYS A 93 -13.62 -14.08 -17.85
CA LYS A 93 -14.55 -15.21 -17.69
C LYS A 93 -15.74 -15.10 -18.64
N LYS A 94 -16.35 -13.91 -18.78
CA LYS A 94 -17.45 -13.70 -19.74
C LYS A 94 -17.06 -13.97 -21.19
N LYS A 95 -15.81 -13.70 -21.60
CA LYS A 95 -15.32 -14.01 -22.95
C LYS A 95 -15.11 -15.50 -23.19
N GLU A 96 -14.63 -16.24 -22.19
CA GLU A 96 -14.51 -17.71 -22.28
C GLU A 96 -15.87 -18.35 -22.61
N TYR A 97 -16.95 -17.96 -21.93
CA TYR A 97 -18.31 -18.50 -22.17
C TYR A 97 -18.93 -18.14 -23.53
N LEU A 98 -18.39 -17.14 -24.25
CA LEU A 98 -18.92 -16.71 -25.55
C LEU A 98 -18.17 -17.34 -26.73
N VAL A 99 -17.04 -18.01 -26.48
CA VAL A 99 -16.20 -18.67 -27.49
C VAL A 99 -16.41 -20.20 -27.46
N GLN A 100 -17.09 -20.72 -26.44
CA GLN A 100 -17.52 -22.10 -26.31
C GLN A 100 -18.99 -22.23 -26.70
#